data_AF-A0A2N2TF49-F1
#
_entry.id   AF-A0A2N2TF49-F1
#
_cell.length_a   1.000
_cell.length_b   1.000
_cell.length_c   1.000
_cell.angle_alpha   90.00
_cell.angle_beta   90.00
_cell.angle_gamma   90.00
#
_symmetry.space_group_name_H-M   'P 1'
#
loop_
_entity.id
_entity.type
_entity.pdbx_description
1 polymer ?
#
loop_
_entity_poly.entity_id
_entity_poly.type
_entity_poly.pdbx_seq_one_letter_code
_entity_poly.pdbx_strand_id
1 'polypeptide(L)'
;MGLLDSIFGPKSKFDKSLPYTYEARIRIFEDGSEHKSYISDTICGLIEHLHRNGIGPGETEIFEIYQERETPIDARLFTSADGQWLFKPEICRAFEQHYAGHIQETSCSFKDRGRGCMGP
;
A
#
# COMPACT_ATOMS: atom_id res chain seq x y z
N MET A 1 5.25 -9.65 35.78
CA MET A 1 4.50 -10.01 34.55
C MET A 1 4.03 -8.71 33.93
N GLY A 2 4.50 -8.44 32.71
CA GLY A 2 4.58 -7.10 32.11
C GLY A 2 3.25 -6.59 31.56
N LEU A 3 3.05 -5.28 31.73
CA LEU A 3 1.88 -4.52 31.31
C LEU A 3 2.33 -3.49 30.24
N LEU A 4 3.08 -3.97 29.22
CA LEU A 4 3.72 -3.11 28.21
C LEU A 4 3.43 -3.51 26.75
N ASP A 5 2.69 -4.60 26.50
CA ASP A 5 2.41 -5.06 25.13
C ASP A 5 1.29 -4.27 24.41
N SER A 6 0.65 -3.31 25.09
CA SER A 6 -0.47 -2.52 24.54
C SER A 6 -0.11 -1.11 24.09
N ILE A 7 1.18 -0.74 24.06
CA ILE A 7 1.66 0.61 23.63
C ILE A 7 2.48 0.56 22.33
N PHE A 8 2.96 -0.61 21.91
CA PHE A 8 3.65 -0.77 20.63
C PHE A 8 2.59 -1.01 19.54
N GLY A 9 2.65 -0.25 18.44
CA GLY A 9 1.67 -0.28 17.34
C GLY A 9 1.51 -1.66 16.66
N PRO A 10 0.87 -1.73 15.46
CA PRO A 10 0.63 -3.00 14.78
C PRO A 10 1.88 -3.88 14.72
N LYS A 11 1.79 -5.14 15.17
CA LYS A 11 2.94 -6.06 15.27
C LYS A 11 3.60 -6.27 13.92
N SER A 12 2.78 -6.33 12.87
CA SER A 12 3.26 -6.45 11.49
C SER A 12 4.12 -5.28 11.03
N LYS A 13 4.10 -4.10 11.66
CA LYS A 13 5.03 -2.99 11.36
C LYS A 13 6.44 -3.25 11.86
N PHE A 14 6.63 -4.14 12.83
CA PHE A 14 7.96 -4.50 13.33
C PHE A 14 8.56 -5.71 12.59
N ASP A 15 7.76 -6.37 11.76
CA ASP A 15 8.24 -7.43 10.87
C ASP A 15 9.03 -6.82 9.71
N LYS A 16 10.35 -7.02 9.75
CA LYS A 16 11.28 -6.46 8.77
C LYS A 16 11.14 -7.08 7.38
N SER A 17 10.33 -8.12 7.20
CA SER A 17 10.02 -8.72 5.89
C SER A 17 8.79 -8.14 5.22
N LEU A 18 8.07 -7.24 5.89
CA LEU A 18 6.91 -6.52 5.38
C LEU A 18 7.24 -5.04 5.13
N PRO A 19 6.64 -4.41 4.10
CA PRO A 19 6.67 -2.96 3.95
C PRO A 19 6.02 -2.31 5.16
N TYR A 20 6.57 -1.17 5.59
CA TYR A 20 6.06 -0.39 6.72
C TYR A 20 4.79 0.35 6.33
N THR A 21 4.78 0.94 5.13
CA THR A 21 3.67 1.71 4.58
C THR A 21 3.79 1.78 3.06
N TYR A 22 2.75 2.30 2.41
CA TYR A 22 2.68 2.54 0.97
C TYR A 22 2.41 4.02 0.73
N GLU A 23 3.09 4.59 -0.25
CA GLU A 23 2.88 5.97 -0.69
C GLU A 23 2.43 5.98 -2.15
N ALA A 24 1.36 6.70 -2.46
CA ALA A 24 0.99 7.06 -3.82
C ALA A 24 1.36 8.52 -4.08
N ARG A 25 2.08 8.77 -5.17
CA ARG A 25 2.46 10.10 -5.65
C ARG A 25 1.65 10.42 -6.90
N ILE A 26 0.84 11.46 -6.82
CA ILE A 26 -0.02 11.94 -7.91
C ILE A 26 0.63 13.17 -8.52
N ARG A 27 1.01 13.09 -9.79
CA ARG A 27 1.68 14.20 -10.49
C ARG A 27 0.73 15.40 -10.60
N ILE A 28 1.16 16.57 -10.12
CA ILE A 28 0.37 17.82 -10.22
C ILE A 28 0.72 18.58 -11.50
N PHE A 29 2.01 18.57 -11.87
CA PHE A 29 2.54 19.23 -13.06
C PHE A 29 3.24 18.23 -13.99
N GLU A 30 3.27 18.53 -15.28
CA GLU A 30 3.92 17.69 -16.30
C GLU A 30 5.44 17.57 -16.11
N ASP A 31 6.06 18.55 -15.43
CA ASP A 31 7.50 18.57 -15.15
C ASP A 31 7.90 17.68 -13.96
N GLY A 32 6.93 17.08 -13.25
CA GLY A 32 7.16 16.16 -12.13
C GLY A 32 7.72 16.81 -10.86
N SER A 33 7.81 18.15 -10.81
CA SER A 33 8.41 18.88 -9.68
C SER A 33 7.55 18.84 -8.42
N GLU A 34 6.22 18.74 -8.56
CA GLU A 34 5.28 18.63 -7.45
C GLU A 34 4.33 17.43 -7.61
N HIS A 35 4.09 16.76 -6.49
CA HIS A 35 3.12 15.68 -6.40
C HIS A 35 2.30 15.79 -5.11
N LYS A 36 1.09 15.23 -5.14
CA LYS A 36 0.32 14.96 -3.92
C LYS A 36 0.67 13.56 -3.42
N SER A 37 1.01 13.45 -2.14
CA SER A 37 1.29 12.16 -1.50
C SER A 37 0.10 11.65 -0.71
N TYR A 38 -0.24 10.39 -0.92
CA TYR A 38 -1.23 9.65 -0.14
C TYR A 38 -0.56 8.44 0.50
N ILE A 39 -0.73 8.25 1.81
CA ILE A 39 -0.01 7.23 2.57
C ILE A 39 -1.01 6.28 3.25
N SER A 40 -0.81 4.97 3.09
CA SER A 40 -1.58 3.95 3.81
C SER A 40 -0.69 2.79 4.23
N ASP A 41 -1.00 2.21 5.40
CA ASP A 41 -0.30 1.03 5.92
C ASP A 41 -0.58 -0.25 5.12
N THR A 42 -1.55 -0.22 4.20
CA THR A 42 -1.92 -1.35 3.36
C THR A 42 -2.16 -0.90 1.91
N ILE A 43 -1.65 -1.66 0.94
CA ILE A 43 -1.84 -1.35 -0.50
C ILE A 43 -3.33 -1.32 -0.90
N CYS A 44 -4.12 -2.28 -0.39
CA CYS A 44 -5.56 -2.31 -0.64
C CYS A 44 -6.29 -1.09 -0.07
N GLY A 45 -5.91 -0.62 1.13
CA GLY A 45 -6.48 0.60 1.73
C GLY A 45 -6.10 1.86 0.95
N LEU A 46 -4.87 1.94 0.45
CA LEU A 46 -4.42 3.02 -0.43
C LEU A 46 -5.26 3.08 -1.71
N ILE A 47 -5.37 1.96 -2.44
CA ILE A 47 -6.11 1.91 -3.71
C ILE A 47 -7.61 2.19 -3.51
N GLU A 48 -8.22 1.63 -2.46
CA GLU A 48 -9.62 1.93 -2.12
C GLU A 48 -9.82 3.43 -1.83
N HIS A 49 -8.83 4.11 -1.23
CA HIS A 49 -8.90 5.55 -1.01
C HIS A 49 -8.75 6.34 -2.32
N LEU A 50 -7.73 6.05 -3.12
CA LEU A 50 -7.48 6.75 -4.39
C LEU A 50 -8.68 6.65 -5.32
N HIS A 51 -9.23 5.45 -5.49
CA HIS A 51 -10.40 5.22 -6.31
C HIS A 51 -11.62 6.02 -5.84
N ARG A 52 -11.90 6.04 -4.53
CA ARG A 52 -13.02 6.80 -3.96
C ARG A 52 -12.88 8.31 -4.15
N ASN A 53 -11.66 8.81 -4.31
CA ASN A 53 -11.37 10.22 -4.59
C ASN A 53 -11.25 10.51 -6.09
N GLY A 54 -11.56 9.55 -6.96
CA GLY A 54 -11.52 9.74 -8.42
C GLY A 54 -10.12 9.78 -9.02
N ILE A 55 -9.10 9.33 -8.28
CA ILE A 55 -7.70 9.29 -8.74
C ILE A 55 -7.46 7.96 -9.46
N GLY A 56 -7.03 8.05 -10.73
CA GLY A 56 -6.79 6.89 -11.59
C GLY A 56 -5.38 6.31 -11.48
N PRO A 57 -5.15 5.08 -11.97
CA PRO A 57 -3.81 4.49 -11.99
C PRO A 57 -2.83 5.20 -12.90
N GLY A 58 -3.30 5.77 -14.01
CA GLY A 58 -2.44 6.38 -15.03
C GLY A 58 -1.73 7.66 -14.58
N GLU A 59 -2.22 8.31 -13.52
CA GLU A 59 -1.63 9.52 -12.91
C GLU A 59 -0.90 9.22 -11.59
N THR A 60 -0.82 7.94 -11.19
CA THR A 60 -0.33 7.51 -9.89
C THR A 60 0.94 6.68 -10.00
N GLU A 61 1.97 7.04 -9.24
CA GLU A 61 3.10 6.17 -8.92
C GLU A 61 2.97 5.65 -7.49
N ILE A 62 3.10 4.34 -7.29
CA ILE A 62 3.03 3.74 -5.95
C ILE A 62 4.41 3.25 -5.52
N PHE A 63 4.78 3.58 -4.29
CA PHE A 63 6.01 3.15 -3.64
C PHE A 63 5.68 2.31 -2.41
N GLU A 64 6.44 1.23 -2.21
CA GLU A 64 6.55 0.57 -0.92
C GLU A 64 7.68 1.21 -0.11
N ILE A 65 7.41 1.50 1.16
CA ILE A 65 8.44 2.00 2.07
C ILE A 65 8.88 0.84 2.95
N TYR A 66 10.12 0.39 2.71
CA TYR A 66 10.70 -0.78 3.30
C TYR A 66 12.13 -0.48 3.79
N GLN A 67 12.34 -0.61 5.10
CA GLN A 67 13.63 -0.37 5.76
C GLN A 67 14.24 0.99 5.39
N GLU A 68 13.42 2.05 5.48
CA GLU A 68 13.79 3.43 5.10
C GLU A 68 14.17 3.61 3.62
N ARG A 69 13.82 2.64 2.77
CA ARG A 69 13.95 2.72 1.32
C ARG A 69 12.59 2.78 0.67
N GLU A 70 12.47 3.67 -0.30
CA GLU A 70 11.32 3.76 -1.18
C GLU A 70 11.61 2.91 -2.42
N THR A 71 10.76 1.92 -2.69
CA THR A 71 10.87 1.09 -3.89
C THR A 71 9.61 1.28 -4.72
N PRO A 72 9.72 1.69 -6.00
CA PRO A 72 8.55 1.79 -6.86
C PRO A 72 7.95 0.39 -7.10
N ILE A 73 6.63 0.31 -7.06
CA ILE A 73 5.89 -0.91 -7.33
C ILE A 73 5.54 -0.94 -8.82
N ASP A 74 5.75 -2.08 -9.45
CA ASP A 74 5.32 -2.31 -10.84
C ASP A 74 3.79 -2.16 -10.95
N ALA A 75 3.34 -1.28 -11.86
CA ALA A 75 1.92 -1.01 -12.07
C ALA A 75 1.09 -2.26 -12.38
N ARG A 76 1.71 -3.30 -12.96
CA ARG A 76 1.05 -4.59 -13.23
C ARG A 76 0.60 -5.32 -11.97
N LEU A 77 1.14 -4.98 -10.80
CA LEU A 77 0.73 -5.56 -9.52
C LEU A 77 -0.56 -4.94 -8.99
N PHE A 78 -0.90 -3.71 -9.42
CA PHE A 78 -2.07 -2.98 -8.91
C PHE A 78 -3.05 -2.52 -9.98
N THR A 79 -2.80 -2.87 -11.25
CA THR A 79 -3.70 -2.57 -12.37
C THR A 79 -4.09 -3.83 -13.14
N SER A 80 -5.31 -3.83 -13.69
CA SER A 80 -5.77 -4.83 -14.66
C SER A 80 -5.13 -4.61 -16.04
N ALA A 81 -5.33 -5.55 -16.96
CA ALA A 81 -4.88 -5.41 -18.35
C ALA A 81 -5.45 -4.16 -19.05
N ASP A 82 -6.63 -3.70 -18.63
CA ASP A 82 -7.30 -2.50 -19.15
C ASP A 82 -6.86 -1.21 -18.42
N GLY A 83 -5.84 -1.28 -17.56
CA GLY A 83 -5.32 -0.14 -16.82
C GLY A 83 -6.23 0.37 -15.70
N GLN A 84 -7.14 -0.46 -15.19
CA GLN A 84 -8.02 -0.13 -14.06
C GLN A 84 -7.42 -0.63 -12.74
N TRP A 85 -7.79 -0.02 -11.61
CA TRP A 85 -7.38 -0.49 -10.29
C TRP A 85 -7.79 -1.96 -10.05
N LEU A 86 -6.89 -2.74 -9.45
CA LEU A 86 -7.25 -4.02 -8.83
C LEU A 86 -7.79 -3.78 -7.42
N PHE A 87 -8.92 -4.39 -7.08
CA PHE A 87 -9.51 -4.36 -5.75
C PHE A 87 -9.37 -5.73 -5.08
N LYS A 88 -9.87 -5.88 -3.85
CA LYS A 88 -9.91 -7.19 -3.21
C LYS A 88 -10.94 -8.09 -3.91
N PRO A 89 -10.64 -9.38 -4.10
CA PRO A 89 -9.43 -10.08 -3.64
C PRO A 89 -8.21 -9.97 -4.57
N GLU A 90 -8.36 -9.48 -5.81
CA GLU A 90 -7.35 -9.50 -6.88
C GLU A 90 -6.05 -8.79 -6.52
N ILE A 91 -6.13 -7.61 -5.90
CA ILE A 91 -4.95 -6.86 -5.45
C ILE A 91 -4.13 -7.64 -4.43
N CYS A 92 -4.80 -8.33 -3.50
CA CYS A 92 -4.11 -9.11 -2.49
C CYS A 92 -3.45 -10.32 -3.16
N ARG A 93 -4.14 -11.00 -4.08
CA ARG A 93 -3.61 -12.12 -4.86
C ARG A 93 -2.39 -11.74 -5.69
N ALA A 94 -2.43 -10.59 -6.37
CA ALA A 94 -1.29 -10.09 -7.15
C ALA A 94 -0.03 -9.90 -6.29
N PHE A 95 -0.23 -9.46 -5.04
CA PHE A 95 0.85 -9.24 -4.08
C PHE A 95 1.26 -10.49 -3.28
N GLU A 96 0.57 -11.63 -3.41
CA GLU A 96 0.99 -12.89 -2.75
C GLU A 96 2.37 -13.34 -3.22
N GLN A 97 2.67 -13.16 -4.52
CA GLN A 97 3.98 -13.48 -5.08
C GLN A 97 5.03 -12.42 -4.75
N HIS A 98 4.62 -11.15 -4.62
CA HIS A 98 5.50 -10.04 -4.24
C HIS A 98 5.96 -10.16 -2.78
N TYR A 99 5.10 -10.67 -1.90
CA TYR A 99 5.42 -10.97 -0.50
C TYR A 99 5.06 -12.42 -0.14
N ALA A 100 5.84 -13.35 -0.67
CA ALA A 100 5.63 -14.78 -0.49
C ALA A 100 5.39 -15.15 1.00
N GLY A 101 4.22 -15.70 1.31
CA GLY A 101 3.85 -16.16 2.65
C GLY A 101 3.18 -15.11 3.55
N HIS A 102 3.11 -13.84 3.13
CA HIS A 102 2.54 -12.76 3.94
C HIS A 102 1.10 -12.39 3.60
N ILE A 103 0.68 -12.69 2.38
CA ILE A 103 -0.70 -12.52 1.92
C ILE A 103 -1.16 -13.88 1.42
N GLN A 104 -2.33 -14.31 1.88
CA GLN A 104 -3.00 -15.52 1.45
C GLN A 104 -4.50 -15.25 1.40
N GLU A 105 -5.21 -16.01 0.58
CA GLU A 105 -6.67 -15.90 0.41
C GLU A 105 -7.46 -15.86 1.73
N THR A 106 -7.01 -16.59 2.77
CA THR A 106 -7.68 -16.66 4.09
C THR A 106 -6.94 -15.93 5.21
N SER A 107 -5.74 -15.40 4.95
CA SER A 107 -4.91 -14.76 5.97
C SER A 107 -4.11 -13.58 5.43
N CYS A 108 -4.13 -12.47 6.15
CA CYS A 108 -3.41 -11.26 5.78
C CYS A 108 -2.50 -10.85 6.94
N SER A 109 -1.20 -10.78 6.69
CA SER A 109 -0.22 -10.33 7.68
C SER A 109 -0.36 -8.85 8.03
N PHE A 110 -1.16 -8.09 7.28
CA PHE A 110 -1.46 -6.68 7.54
C PHE A 110 -2.80 -6.46 8.27
N LYS A 111 -3.49 -7.53 8.71
CA LYS A 111 -4.84 -7.44 9.30
C LYS A 111 -4.91 -6.61 10.60
N ASP A 112 -3.78 -6.46 11.29
CA ASP A 112 -3.62 -5.67 12.50
C ASP A 112 -3.30 -4.20 12.21
N ARG A 113 -3.17 -3.80 10.93
CA ARG A 113 -2.97 -2.42 10.50
C ARG A 113 -4.29 -1.75 10.12
N GLY A 114 -4.32 -0.43 10.28
CA GLY A 114 -5.44 0.38 9.80
C GLY A 114 -5.49 0.40 8.27
N ARG A 115 -6.70 0.40 7.71
CA ARG A 115 -6.92 0.61 6.26
C ARG A 115 -7.11 2.08 5.88
N GLY A 116 -6.88 2.98 6.84
CA GLY A 116 -6.95 4.42 6.61
C GLY A 116 -5.88 4.85 5.62
N CYS A 117 -6.15 5.96 4.95
CA CYS A 117 -5.19 6.66 4.12
C CYS A 117 -5.11 8.10 4.61
N MET A 118 -3.90 8.61 4.72
CA MET A 118 -3.62 10.04 4.95
C MET A 118 -3.28 10.67 3.60
N GLY A 119 -3.73 11.89 3.36
CA GLY A 119 -3.46 12.67 2.16
C GLY A 119 -3.42 14.17 2.49
N PRO A 120 -3.08 15.04 1.52
CA PRO A 120 -3.04 16.49 1.70
C PRO A 120 -4.40 17.10 2.07
#